data_AF-A0A7W0YU69-F1
#
_entry.id   AF-A0A7W0YU69-F1
#
_cell.length_a   1.000
_cell.length_b   1.000
_cell.length_c   1.000
_cell.angle_alpha   90.00
_cell.angle_beta   90.00
_cell.angle_gamma   90.00
#
_symmetry.space_group_name_H-M   'P 1'
#
loop_
_entity.id
_entity.type
_entity.pdbx_description
1 polymer ?
#
loop_
_entity_poly.entity_id
_entity_poly.type
_entity_poly.pdbx_seq_one_letter_code
_entity_poly.pdbx_strand_id
1 'polypeptide(L)'
;MGGATLLGALSVVPAGSSQSANDVGILNYALTLEYLQSSFYTEAERIGALRGNAREAAEVVGAVERAHVQALRKTLGSAAVARPTFNFAGVTEDQRRFLRTAVAFEDLAVGAYKAQAPLIQSKPILAVAVSIHSVEARHAAWM
;
A
#
# COMPACT_ATOMS: atom_id res chain seq x y z
N MET A 1 8.83 17.18 -20.97
CA MET A 1 8.51 18.21 -19.97
C MET A 1 7.18 17.78 -19.34
N GLY A 2 7.03 17.30 -18.12
CA GLY A 2 7.86 17.15 -16.93
C GLY A 2 6.84 16.82 -15.85
N GLY A 3 6.80 15.58 -15.38
CA GLY A 3 5.76 15.07 -14.47
C GLY A 3 6.38 14.20 -13.39
N ALA A 4 7.52 14.62 -12.86
CA ALA A 4 8.23 13.95 -11.80
C ALA A 4 8.55 14.98 -10.73
N THR A 5 7.66 15.12 -9.73
CA THR A 5 7.92 15.59 -8.36
C THR A 5 6.61 15.84 -7.60
N LEU A 6 6.01 14.78 -7.06
CA LEU A 6 5.09 14.92 -5.91
C LEU A 6 5.52 13.98 -4.77
N LEU A 7 6.84 13.85 -4.58
CA LEU A 7 7.46 13.13 -3.45
C LEU A 7 7.67 14.01 -2.20
N GLY A 8 7.01 15.17 -2.12
CA GLY A 8 7.26 16.16 -1.08
C GLY A 8 6.00 16.55 -0.32
N ALA A 9 5.59 15.75 0.66
CA ALA A 9 5.01 16.18 1.95
C ALA A 9 4.33 14.98 2.66
N LEU A 10 5.06 13.89 2.88
CA LEU A 10 4.72 13.03 4.02
C LEU A 10 5.08 13.83 5.28
N SER A 11 4.09 14.51 5.85
CA SER A 11 4.19 15.15 7.16
C SER A 11 4.92 14.22 8.11
N VAL A 12 6.09 14.64 8.59
CA VAL A 12 6.84 13.91 9.60
C VAL A 12 5.97 13.92 10.86
N VAL A 13 5.24 12.84 11.08
CA VAL A 13 4.56 12.61 12.36
C VAL A 13 5.67 12.57 13.41
N PRO A 14 5.63 13.43 14.45
CA PRO A 14 6.60 13.38 15.53
C PRO A 14 6.57 11.98 16.16
N ALA A 15 7.72 11.32 16.23
CA ALA A 15 7.86 10.11 17.01
C ALA A 15 7.61 10.48 18.48
N GLY A 16 6.48 10.03 19.06
CA GLY A 16 6.23 10.28 20.49
C GLY A 16 4.78 10.39 20.94
N SER A 17 3.76 10.31 20.08
CA SER A 17 2.40 10.07 20.59
C SER A 17 2.30 8.62 21.05
N SER A 18 1.90 8.39 22.31
CA SER A 18 1.51 7.06 22.78
C SER A 18 0.37 6.57 21.89
N GLN A 19 0.69 5.68 20.94
CA GLN A 19 -0.29 5.11 20.03
C GLN A 19 -1.22 4.24 20.84
N SER A 20 -2.54 4.41 20.69
CA SER A 20 -3.47 3.49 21.34
C SER A 20 -3.26 2.09 20.78
N ALA A 21 -3.50 1.06 21.59
CA ALA A 21 -3.40 -0.32 21.11
C ALA A 21 -4.34 -0.59 19.91
N ASN A 22 -5.46 0.13 19.85
CA ASN A 22 -6.38 0.11 18.71
C ASN A 22 -5.75 0.69 17.44
N ASP A 23 -5.15 1.88 17.51
CA ASP A 23 -4.49 2.52 16.37
C ASP A 23 -3.32 1.67 15.85
N VAL A 24 -2.54 1.06 16.75
CA VAL A 24 -1.48 0.10 16.40
C VAL A 24 -2.04 -1.12 15.67
N GLY A 25 -3.16 -1.67 16.15
CA GLY A 25 -3.85 -2.78 15.50
C GLY A 25 -4.32 -2.44 14.09
N ILE A 26 -4.96 -1.27 13.93
CA ILE A 26 -5.42 -0.76 12.63
C ILE A 26 -4.25 -0.58 11.67
N LEU A 27 -3.16 0.05 12.12
CA LEU A 27 -1.98 0.26 11.28
C LEU A 27 -1.26 -1.04 10.91
N ASN A 28 -1.23 -2.04 11.78
CA ASN A 28 -0.67 -3.35 11.45
C ASN A 28 -1.55 -4.15 10.50
N TYR A 29 -2.88 -4.00 10.58
CA TYR A 29 -3.80 -4.53 9.58
C TYR A 29 -3.52 -3.89 8.21
N ALA A 30 -3.45 -2.56 8.15
CA ALA A 30 -3.09 -1.83 6.93
C ALA A 30 -1.72 -2.27 6.39
N LEU A 31 -0.69 -2.33 7.25
CA LEU A 31 0.66 -2.76 6.87
C LEU A 31 0.68 -4.17 6.26
N THR A 32 -0.20 -5.06 6.71
CA THR A 32 -0.32 -6.41 6.16
C THR A 32 -0.90 -6.39 4.74
N LEU A 33 -1.87 -5.51 4.46
CA LEU A 33 -2.38 -5.28 3.11
C LEU A 33 -1.27 -4.71 2.21
N GLU A 34 -0.55 -3.69 2.67
CA GLU A 34 0.57 -3.12 1.90
C GLU A 34 1.69 -4.14 1.63
N TYR A 35 1.93 -5.06 2.56
CA TYR A 35 2.86 -6.18 2.31
C TYR A 35 2.36 -7.14 1.23
N LEU A 36 1.06 -7.45 1.22
CA LEU A 36 0.45 -8.29 0.18
C LEU A 36 0.62 -7.63 -1.20
N GLN A 37 0.22 -6.36 -1.33
CA GLN A 37 0.30 -5.61 -2.58
C GLN A 37 1.75 -5.42 -3.04
N SER A 38 2.62 -4.92 -2.17
CA SER A 38 4.05 -4.73 -2.52
C SER A 38 4.75 -6.04 -2.91
N SER A 39 4.40 -7.17 -2.28
CA SER A 39 4.97 -8.47 -2.64
C SER A 39 4.45 -8.96 -3.99
N PHE A 40 3.15 -8.76 -4.28
CA PHE A 40 2.53 -9.11 -5.55
C PHE A 40 3.20 -8.40 -6.73
N TYR A 41 3.33 -7.08 -6.64
CA TYR A 41 3.97 -6.28 -7.69
C TYR A 41 5.47 -6.59 -7.82
N THR A 42 6.19 -6.72 -6.69
CA THR A 42 7.62 -7.07 -6.71
C THR A 42 7.86 -8.44 -7.35
N GLU A 43 6.98 -9.42 -7.12
CA GLU A 43 7.08 -10.72 -7.76
C GLU A 43 6.82 -10.64 -9.26
N ALA A 44 5.80 -9.89 -9.70
CA ALA A 44 5.53 -9.65 -11.11
C ALA A 44 6.71 -8.97 -11.83
N GLU A 45 7.31 -7.94 -11.21
CA GLU A 45 8.53 -7.28 -11.70
C GLU A 45 9.70 -8.26 -11.81
N ARG A 46 9.92 -9.09 -10.77
CA ARG A 46 11.01 -10.08 -10.73
C ARG A 46 10.87 -11.15 -11.81
N ILE A 47 9.66 -11.62 -12.06
CA ILE A 47 9.41 -12.66 -13.08
C ILE A 47 9.53 -12.08 -14.50
N GLY A 48 9.09 -10.84 -14.71
CA GLY A 48 9.26 -10.14 -15.99
C GLY A 48 8.41 -10.70 -17.13
N ALA A 49 7.34 -11.45 -16.83
CA ALA A 49 6.44 -12.02 -17.85
C ALA A 49 5.42 -11.00 -18.40
N LEU A 50 5.17 -9.91 -17.67
CA LEU A 50 4.19 -8.89 -18.02
C LEU A 50 4.70 -7.96 -19.14
N ARG A 51 3.78 -7.40 -19.92
CA ARG A 51 4.05 -6.43 -20.99
C ARG A 51 2.97 -5.35 -21.02
N GLY A 52 3.24 -4.26 -21.72
CA GLY A 52 2.30 -3.16 -21.90
C GLY A 52 1.80 -2.60 -20.56
N ASN A 53 0.50 -2.34 -20.49
CA ASN A 53 -0.16 -1.79 -19.29
C ASN A 53 0.05 -2.65 -18.03
N ALA A 54 0.06 -3.97 -18.13
CA ALA A 54 0.29 -4.85 -16.97
C ALA A 54 1.69 -4.67 -16.38
N ARG A 55 2.70 -4.49 -17.23
CA ARG A 55 4.06 -4.22 -16.77
C ARG A 55 4.17 -2.81 -16.16
N GLU A 56 3.58 -1.82 -16.82
CA GLU A 56 3.58 -0.45 -16.32
C GLU A 56 2.89 -0.34 -14.95
N ALA A 57 1.74 -0.99 -14.78
CA ALA A 57 1.06 -1.09 -13.50
C ALA A 57 1.96 -1.75 -12.43
N ALA A 58 2.62 -2.87 -12.74
CA ALA A 58 3.53 -3.52 -11.81
C ALA A 58 4.68 -2.62 -11.35
N GLU A 59 5.29 -1.87 -12.27
CA GLU A 59 6.41 -0.97 -11.96
C GLU A 59 5.96 0.27 -11.17
N VAL A 60 4.89 0.94 -11.63
CA VAL A 60 4.42 2.21 -11.06
C VAL A 60 3.73 1.97 -9.71
N VAL A 61 2.75 1.08 -9.66
CA VAL A 61 1.99 0.79 -8.43
C VAL A 61 2.88 0.09 -7.43
N GLY A 62 3.68 -0.89 -7.87
CA GLY A 62 4.64 -1.59 -7.00
C GLY A 62 5.61 -0.64 -6.28
N ALA A 63 6.05 0.43 -6.94
CA ALA A 63 6.89 1.46 -6.29
C ALA A 63 6.14 2.21 -5.18
N VAL A 64 4.85 2.49 -5.38
CA VAL A 64 4.00 3.17 -4.41
C VAL A 64 3.70 2.28 -3.22
N GLU A 65 3.34 1.01 -3.43
CA GLU A 65 3.10 0.04 -2.35
C GLU A 65 4.32 -0.13 -1.45
N ARG A 66 5.53 -0.15 -2.04
CA ARG A 66 6.77 -0.18 -1.26
C ARG A 66 6.96 1.10 -0.42
N ALA A 67 6.51 2.25 -0.91
CA ALA A 67 6.54 3.50 -0.15
C ALA A 67 5.49 3.52 0.98
N HIS A 68 4.29 2.98 0.76
CA HIS A 68 3.28 2.80 1.80
C HIS A 68 3.79 1.91 2.94
N VAL A 69 4.39 0.76 2.61
CA VAL A 69 5.06 -0.11 3.59
C VAL A 69 6.09 0.67 4.41
N GLN A 70 6.95 1.47 3.77
CA GLN A 70 7.96 2.25 4.48
C GLN A 70 7.33 3.28 5.42
N ALA A 71 6.31 3.99 4.97
CA ALA A 71 5.59 4.99 5.78
C ALA A 71 4.92 4.35 7.01
N LEU A 72 4.24 3.22 6.83
CA LEU A 72 3.59 2.49 7.92
C LEU A 72 4.60 1.90 8.90
N ARG A 73 5.67 1.25 8.42
CA ARG A 73 6.74 0.73 9.29
C ARG A 73 7.41 1.84 10.09
N LYS A 74 7.65 3.00 9.47
CA LYS A 74 8.19 4.18 10.17
C LYS A 74 7.24 4.69 11.24
N THR A 75 5.94 4.69 10.96
CA THR A 75 4.91 5.15 11.91
C THR A 75 4.75 4.17 13.08
N LEU A 76 4.78 2.87 12.81
CA LEU A 76 4.63 1.79 13.81
C LEU A 76 5.91 1.57 14.65
N GLY A 77 7.09 1.87 14.11
CA GLY A 77 8.35 1.63 14.79
C GLY A 77 8.53 0.15 15.17
N SER A 78 8.83 -0.12 16.44
CA SER A 78 8.99 -1.49 16.96
C SER A 78 7.68 -2.29 17.02
N ALA A 79 6.52 -1.63 16.91
CA ALA A 79 5.23 -2.32 16.89
C ALA A 79 4.85 -2.86 15.49
N ALA A 80 5.68 -2.60 14.47
CA ALA A 80 5.43 -3.05 13.12
C ALA A 80 5.54 -4.56 13.00
N VAL A 81 4.48 -5.20 12.46
CA VAL A 81 4.52 -6.64 12.19
C VAL A 81 5.55 -6.98 11.11
N ALA A 82 6.13 -8.18 11.25
CA ALA A 82 7.02 -8.75 10.26
C ALA A 82 6.25 -9.02 8.96
N ARG A 83 6.95 -8.93 7.82
CA ARG A 83 6.36 -9.22 6.51
C ARG A 83 6.03 -10.73 6.41
N PRO A 84 4.76 -11.10 6.10
CA PRO A 84 4.41 -12.48 5.80
C PRO A 84 5.01 -12.94 4.46
N THR A 85 4.97 -14.25 4.22
CA THR A 85 5.20 -14.80 2.88
C THR A 85 3.86 -14.97 2.17
N PHE A 86 3.85 -14.75 0.86
CA PHE A 86 2.66 -14.87 0.03
C PHE A 86 2.93 -15.84 -1.12
N ASN A 87 1.90 -16.58 -1.53
CA ASN A 87 1.93 -17.44 -2.70
C ASN A 87 0.81 -17.00 -3.63
N PHE A 88 1.17 -16.44 -4.78
CA PHE A 88 0.21 -15.94 -5.76
C PHE A 88 -0.20 -16.97 -6.82
N ALA A 89 0.27 -18.23 -6.70
CA ALA A 89 -0.13 -19.35 -7.53
C ALA A 89 -0.08 -19.05 -9.05
N GLY A 90 0.94 -18.32 -9.49
CA GLY A 90 1.19 -17.95 -10.88
C GLY A 90 0.30 -16.84 -11.45
N VAL A 91 -0.47 -16.14 -10.62
CA VAL A 91 -1.27 -14.98 -11.04
C VAL A 91 -0.41 -13.86 -11.62
N THR A 92 0.81 -13.67 -11.10
CA THR A 92 1.77 -12.62 -11.49
C THR A 92 2.39 -12.83 -12.87
N GLU A 93 2.26 -14.03 -13.46
CA GLU A 93 2.80 -14.35 -14.78
C GLU A 93 1.82 -14.11 -15.93
N ASP A 94 0.51 -14.11 -15.65
CA ASP A 94 -0.55 -13.92 -16.64
C ASP A 94 -1.10 -12.50 -16.58
N GLN A 95 -0.96 -11.75 -17.68
CA GLN A 95 -1.34 -10.33 -17.75
C GLN A 95 -2.80 -10.06 -17.35
N ARG A 96 -3.74 -10.91 -17.76
CA ARG A 96 -5.16 -10.70 -17.48
C ARG A 96 -5.51 -11.05 -16.04
N ARG A 97 -4.92 -12.10 -15.49
CA ARG A 97 -5.08 -12.46 -14.07
C ARG A 97 -4.43 -11.41 -13.18
N PHE A 98 -3.22 -10.99 -13.52
CA PHE A 98 -2.49 -9.94 -12.82
C PHE A 98 -3.32 -8.66 -12.71
N LEU A 99 -3.78 -8.09 -13.83
CA LEU A 99 -4.53 -6.84 -13.83
C LEU A 99 -5.84 -6.93 -13.03
N ARG A 100 -6.59 -8.04 -13.17
CA ARG A 100 -7.80 -8.24 -12.38
C ARG A 100 -7.52 -8.32 -10.88
N THR A 101 -6.43 -8.99 -10.50
CA THR A 101 -6.03 -9.09 -9.09
C THR A 101 -5.50 -7.76 -8.56
N ALA A 102 -4.73 -7.01 -9.36
CA ALA A 102 -4.25 -5.67 -9.02
C ALA A 102 -5.42 -4.74 -8.68
N VAL A 103 -6.41 -4.61 -9.58
CA VAL A 103 -7.61 -3.80 -9.34
C VAL A 103 -8.36 -4.25 -8.09
N ALA A 104 -8.52 -5.56 -7.88
CA ALA A 104 -9.20 -6.08 -6.69
C ALA A 104 -8.44 -5.77 -5.39
N PHE A 105 -7.11 -5.70 -5.42
CA PHE A 105 -6.31 -5.30 -4.26
C PHE A 105 -6.46 -3.82 -3.95
N GLU A 106 -6.41 -2.94 -4.96
CA GLU A 106 -6.62 -1.50 -4.71
C GLU A 106 -8.02 -1.22 -4.16
N ASP A 107 -9.07 -1.86 -4.71
CA ASP A 107 -10.43 -1.73 -4.20
C ASP A 107 -10.55 -2.23 -2.75
N LEU A 108 -9.87 -3.33 -2.42
CA LEU A 108 -9.79 -3.85 -1.06
C LEU A 108 -9.10 -2.84 -0.13
N ALA A 109 -7.98 -2.24 -0.56
CA ALA A 109 -7.26 -1.25 0.23
C ALA A 109 -8.12 0.00 0.46
N VAL A 110 -8.77 0.53 -0.58
CA VAL A 110 -9.72 1.67 -0.49
C VAL A 110 -10.81 1.38 0.53
N GLY A 111 -11.46 0.21 0.44
CA GLY A 111 -12.51 -0.22 1.37
C GLY A 111 -12.00 -0.36 2.80
N ALA A 112 -10.83 -0.99 2.97
CA ALA A 112 -10.19 -1.20 4.27
C ALA A 112 -9.85 0.12 4.96
N TYR A 113 -9.14 1.02 4.29
CA TYR A 113 -8.77 2.32 4.86
C TYR A 113 -10.01 3.15 5.22
N LYS A 114 -11.02 3.18 4.33
CA LYS A 114 -12.27 3.91 4.58
C LYS A 114 -13.02 3.36 5.79
N ALA A 115 -13.10 2.04 5.94
CA ALA A 115 -13.78 1.42 7.06
C ALA A 115 -13.08 1.67 8.40
N GLN A 116 -11.74 1.70 8.41
CA GLN A 116 -10.96 1.87 9.63
C GLN A 116 -10.74 3.33 10.03
N ALA A 117 -10.80 4.28 9.09
CA ALA A 117 -10.52 5.70 9.36
C ALA A 117 -11.31 6.30 10.55
N PRO A 118 -12.62 6.04 10.73
CA PRO A 118 -13.37 6.56 11.88
C PRO A 118 -12.94 6.00 13.24
N LEU A 119 -12.21 4.88 13.26
CA LEU A 119 -11.76 4.19 14.47
C LEU A 119 -10.38 4.67 14.93
N ILE A 120 -9.67 5.43 14.10
CA ILE A 120 -8.34 5.96 14.42
C ILE A 120 -8.48 7.16 15.34
N GLN A 121 -7.87 7.07 16.53
CA GLN A 121 -7.97 8.11 17.56
C GLN A 121 -6.90 9.20 17.37
N SER A 122 -5.69 8.80 16.97
CA SER A 122 -4.57 9.70 16.76
C SER A 122 -4.71 10.47 15.44
N LYS A 123 -4.92 11.79 15.52
CA LYS A 123 -4.99 12.67 14.33
C LYS A 123 -3.78 12.53 13.39
N PRO A 124 -2.53 12.45 13.88
CA PRO A 124 -1.38 12.21 13.01
C PRO A 124 -1.45 10.86 12.28
N ILE A 125 -1.93 9.80 12.94
CA ILE A 125 -2.10 8.49 12.30
C ILE A 125 -3.23 8.53 11.27
N LEU A 126 -4.33 9.20 11.61
CA LEU A 126 -5.44 9.39 10.68
C LEU A 126 -4.98 10.13 9.41
N ALA A 127 -4.13 11.15 9.55
CA ALA A 127 -3.55 11.85 8.41
C ALA A 127 -2.75 10.90 7.50
N VAL A 128 -1.90 10.03 8.07
CA VAL A 128 -1.17 9.02 7.30
C VAL A 128 -2.13 8.06 6.58
N ALA A 129 -3.12 7.52 7.30
CA ALA A 129 -4.08 6.58 6.73
C ALA A 129 -4.91 7.20 5.60
N VAL A 130 -5.35 8.45 5.74
CA VAL A 130 -6.11 9.18 4.72
C VAL A 130 -5.24 9.53 3.51
N SER A 131 -3.96 9.86 3.72
CA SER A 131 -3.03 10.09 2.60
C SER A 131 -2.84 8.82 1.77
N ILE A 132 -2.66 7.66 2.39
CA ILE A 132 -2.55 6.38 1.67
C ILE A 132 -3.85 6.07 0.94
N HIS A 133 -5.00 6.14 1.62
CA HIS A 133 -6.31 5.91 1.00
C HIS A 133 -6.55 6.70 -0.30
N SER A 134 -6.16 7.97 -0.32
CA SER A 134 -6.32 8.83 -1.50
C SER A 134 -5.46 8.37 -2.68
N VAL A 135 -4.29 7.77 -2.41
CA VAL A 135 -3.41 7.21 -3.42
C VAL A 135 -3.99 5.91 -3.98
N GLU A 136 -4.46 5.00 -3.12
CA GLU A 136 -5.10 3.75 -3.58
C GLU A 136 -6.36 4.00 -4.40
N ALA A 137 -7.18 4.98 -3.98
CA ALA A 137 -8.35 5.37 -4.75
C ALA A 137 -7.98 5.88 -6.15
N ARG A 138 -6.81 6.50 -6.30
CA ARG A 138 -6.29 6.88 -7.62
C ARG A 138 -5.87 5.66 -8.41
N HIS A 139 -5.10 4.74 -7.84
CA HIS A 139 -4.72 3.48 -8.50
C HIS A 139 -5.93 2.72 -9.05
N ALA A 140 -6.95 2.51 -8.22
CA ALA A 140 -8.19 1.84 -8.60
C ALA A 140 -8.94 2.53 -9.75
N ALA A 141 -8.79 3.84 -9.90
CA ALA A 141 -9.52 4.62 -10.90
C ALA A 141 -8.87 4.61 -12.30
N TRP A 142 -7.56 4.38 -12.43
CA TRP A 142 -6.86 4.44 -13.72
C TRP A 142 -6.31 3.09 -14.22
N MET A 143 -6.20 2.08 -13.35
CA MET A 143 -5.85 0.72 -13.75
C MET A 143 -7.00 -0.01 -14.45
#